data_AF-A0A3R8UEI9-F1
#
_entry.id   AF-A0A3R8UEI9-F1
#
_cell.length_a   1.000
_cell.length_b   1.000
_cell.length_c   1.000
_cell.angle_alpha   90.00
_cell.angle_beta   90.00
_cell.angle_gamma   90.00
#
_symmetry.space_group_name_H-M   'P 1'
#
loop_
_entity.id
_entity.type
_entity.pdbx_description
1 polymer ?
#
loop_
_entity_poly.entity_id
_entity_poly.type
_entity_poly.pdbx_seq_one_letter_code
_entity_poly.pdbx_strand_id
1 'polypeptide(L)'
;MSQEEQLILSSLNSQEKLHSQSFNYQSVFLSSVIPDPTNARFFPCVFIDDEHAKQFVNRKLSKKDLMNIYYGEDRVLIGKSCIINCLKYGSHEWKKANQTIESIIELGNNISVSELIQVPTIYPLEDGKYQVLTGHRRFFALVYANGLGSSSQFKIYDNKPLLTKVKQFQENASREDLPQYGKLQAFLSAMMEIDSFNNARLKIGMKKLTVKETASNLGISMGAFDNYNVLTRYPCVLEAFQSGLSLSFVKVKKVVLSVEAEYRSKHDKSVLNITDKKQINQEIKQLLSGKKTPTKAKKAFKFKAIQSANTLKTLLTSDVTTLDIGIDWDNIDWQDHDAVNNAMATVVEYLETRATSQAT
;
A
#
# COMPACT_ATOMS: atom_id res chain seq x y z
N MET A 1 18.17 21.24 -10.06
CA MET A 1 18.61 19.88 -10.42
C MET A 1 19.02 19.21 -9.12
N SER A 2 18.49 18.03 -8.82
CA SER A 2 18.97 17.29 -7.63
C SER A 2 20.38 16.75 -7.87
N GLN A 3 21.15 16.50 -6.80
CA GLN A 3 22.47 15.85 -6.91
C GLN A 3 22.38 14.48 -7.61
N GLU A 4 21.28 13.75 -7.38
CA GLU A 4 21.01 12.47 -8.05
C GLU A 4 20.80 12.63 -9.57
N GLU A 5 20.07 13.66 -10.00
CA GLU A 5 19.92 13.95 -11.43
C GLU A 5 21.26 14.30 -12.10
N GLN A 6 22.14 15.02 -11.40
CA GLN A 6 23.47 15.37 -11.91
C GLN A 6 24.35 14.13 -12.07
N LEU A 7 24.34 13.22 -11.08
CA LEU A 7 25.08 11.95 -11.13
C LEU A 7 24.58 11.05 -12.27
N ILE A 8 23.26 10.97 -12.46
CA ILE A 8 22.67 10.22 -13.58
C ILE A 8 23.10 10.80 -14.92
N LEU A 9 23.08 12.12 -15.07
CA LEU A 9 23.51 12.78 -16.30
C LEU A 9 25.00 12.56 -16.59
N SER A 10 25.86 12.64 -15.57
CA SER A 10 27.30 12.38 -15.74
C SER A 10 27.58 10.93 -16.13
N SER A 11 26.92 9.95 -15.49
CA SER A 11 27.11 8.52 -15.80
C SER A 11 26.54 8.14 -17.18
N LEU A 12 25.48 8.80 -17.64
CA LEU A 12 24.95 8.59 -18.98
C LEU A 12 25.88 9.16 -20.06
N ASN A 13 26.53 10.29 -19.81
CA ASN A 13 27.51 10.89 -20.71
C ASN A 13 28.79 10.05 -20.84
N SER A 14 29.18 9.31 -19.78
CA SER A 14 30.34 8.42 -19.80
C SER A 14 30.07 7.03 -20.40
N GLN A 15 28.83 6.75 -20.86
CA GLN A 15 28.40 5.46 -21.43
C GLN A 15 28.61 4.23 -20.51
N GLU A 16 28.70 4.42 -19.19
CA GLU A 16 28.76 3.29 -18.28
C GLU A 16 27.49 2.42 -18.40
N LYS A 17 27.66 1.11 -18.57
CA LYS A 17 26.52 0.19 -18.65
C LYS A 17 25.83 0.14 -17.29
N LEU A 18 24.52 0.42 -17.25
CA LEU A 18 23.67 0.29 -16.04
C LEU A 18 23.76 -1.07 -15.33
N HIS A 19 24.20 -2.10 -16.06
CA HIS A 19 24.25 -3.48 -15.60
C HIS A 19 25.64 -3.96 -15.18
N SER A 20 26.72 -3.20 -15.43
CA SER A 20 28.09 -3.63 -15.12
C SER A 20 28.55 -3.14 -13.76
N GLN A 21 27.74 -3.31 -12.73
CA GLN A 21 28.16 -3.05 -11.36
C GLN A 21 28.77 -4.32 -10.79
N SER A 22 30.09 -4.32 -10.69
CA SER A 22 30.87 -5.34 -10.00
C SER A 22 30.61 -5.26 -8.49
N PHE A 23 30.62 -6.43 -7.87
CA PHE A 23 30.54 -6.59 -6.43
C PHE A 23 31.43 -7.74 -6.01
N ASN A 24 31.85 -7.72 -4.75
CA ASN A 24 32.59 -8.81 -4.12
C ASN A 24 31.99 -9.11 -2.74
N TYR A 25 32.41 -10.22 -2.15
CA TYR A 25 32.08 -10.56 -0.77
C TYR A 25 33.30 -10.30 0.10
N GLN A 26 33.16 -9.44 1.11
CA GLN A 26 34.25 -9.11 2.03
C GLN A 26 33.75 -9.04 3.47
N SER A 27 34.65 -9.28 4.43
CA SER A 27 34.36 -9.10 5.85
C SER A 27 34.62 -7.65 6.25
N VAL A 28 33.63 -7.01 6.87
CA VAL A 28 33.68 -5.60 7.30
C VAL A 28 33.23 -5.51 8.75
N PHE A 29 33.88 -4.64 9.52
CA PHE A 29 33.45 -4.32 10.87
C PHE A 29 32.07 -3.67 10.87
N LEU A 30 31.17 -4.15 11.74
CA LEU A 30 29.81 -3.62 11.83
C LEU A 30 29.81 -2.13 12.21
N SER A 31 30.80 -1.68 12.98
CA SER A 31 31.03 -0.27 13.33
C SER A 31 31.29 0.65 12.11
N SER A 32 31.76 0.11 11.00
CA SER A 32 32.03 0.86 9.76
C SER A 32 30.81 0.96 8.85
N VAL A 33 29.69 0.32 9.21
CA VAL A 33 28.48 0.24 8.38
C VAL A 33 27.38 1.10 9.00
N ILE A 34 26.75 1.95 8.18
CA ILE A 34 25.61 2.78 8.59
C ILE A 34 24.32 2.36 7.86
N PRO A 35 23.16 2.37 8.53
CA PRO A 35 21.89 2.11 7.86
C PRO A 35 21.50 3.27 6.92
N ASP A 36 20.79 2.97 5.83
CA ASP A 36 20.11 3.98 5.00
C ASP A 36 18.83 4.50 5.71
N PRO A 37 18.78 5.79 6.11
CA PRO A 37 17.64 6.36 6.82
C PRO A 37 16.39 6.51 5.95
N THR A 38 16.52 6.43 4.62
CA THR A 38 15.42 6.54 3.67
C THR A 38 14.70 5.21 3.44
N ASN A 39 15.16 4.12 4.07
CA ASN A 39 14.54 2.82 3.95
C ASN A 39 13.19 2.76 4.67
N ALA A 40 12.15 2.18 4.05
CA ALA A 40 10.81 2.10 4.64
C ALA A 40 10.72 1.34 5.98
N ARG A 41 11.70 0.45 6.24
CA ARG A 41 11.85 -0.32 7.48
C ARG A 41 12.85 0.30 8.46
N PHE A 42 13.44 1.45 8.12
CA PHE A 42 14.28 2.18 9.04
C PHE A 42 13.46 2.76 10.19
N PHE A 43 14.07 2.77 11.36
CA PHE A 43 13.63 3.55 12.52
C PHE A 43 14.87 4.27 13.07
N PRO A 44 14.72 5.46 13.68
CA PRO A 44 15.83 6.18 14.28
C PRO A 44 16.56 5.30 15.28
N CYS A 45 17.85 5.03 15.06
CA CYS A 45 18.62 4.11 15.90
C CYS A 45 20.01 4.65 16.24
N VAL A 46 20.55 4.20 17.37
CA VAL A 46 21.94 4.44 17.79
C VAL A 46 22.54 3.11 18.19
N PHE A 47 23.76 2.85 17.73
CA PHE A 47 24.50 1.67 18.15
C PHE A 47 25.21 1.94 19.46
N ILE A 48 25.14 0.97 20.37
CA ILE A 48 25.84 1.03 21.65
C ILE A 48 27.06 0.12 21.63
N ASP A 49 28.09 0.51 22.37
CA ASP A 49 29.33 -0.25 22.50
C ASP A 49 29.09 -1.58 23.19
N ASP A 50 29.88 -2.58 22.81
CA ASP A 50 29.71 -3.96 23.30
C ASP A 50 29.86 -4.08 24.82
N GLU A 51 30.71 -3.25 25.44
CA GLU A 51 30.87 -3.21 26.89
C GLU A 51 29.65 -2.61 27.59
N HIS A 52 29.08 -1.52 27.06
CA HIS A 52 27.84 -0.95 27.60
C HIS A 52 26.64 -1.88 27.40
N ALA A 53 26.55 -2.56 26.25
CA ALA A 53 25.56 -3.60 26.00
C ALA A 53 25.65 -4.74 27.03
N LYS A 54 26.86 -5.24 27.27
CA LYS A 54 27.14 -6.26 28.29
C LYS A 54 26.77 -5.80 29.69
N GLN A 55 27.09 -4.55 30.06
CA GLN A 55 26.73 -4.00 31.37
C GLN A 55 25.22 -3.87 31.53
N PHE A 56 24.49 -3.48 30.49
CA PHE A 56 23.03 -3.44 30.50
C PHE A 56 22.39 -4.82 30.66
N VAL A 57 22.83 -5.81 29.88
CA VAL A 57 22.35 -7.20 29.99
C VAL A 57 22.60 -7.78 31.38
N ASN A 58 23.75 -7.46 31.98
CA ASN A 58 24.11 -7.85 33.35
C ASN A 58 23.49 -6.95 34.44
N ARG A 59 22.55 -6.07 34.08
CA ARG A 59 21.85 -5.15 35.01
C ARG A 59 22.77 -4.20 35.79
N LYS A 60 23.97 -3.92 35.26
CA LYS A 60 24.91 -2.93 35.79
C LYS A 60 24.66 -1.52 35.28
N LEU A 61 24.02 -1.39 34.12
CA LEU A 61 23.50 -0.14 33.58
C LEU A 61 21.98 -0.23 33.42
N SER A 62 21.28 0.87 33.72
CA SER A 62 19.86 1.00 33.45
C SER A 62 19.60 1.53 32.04
N LYS A 63 18.35 1.42 31.58
CA LYS A 63 17.90 2.07 30.34
C LYS A 63 18.17 3.58 30.35
N LYS A 64 17.96 4.23 31.50
CA LYS A 64 18.16 5.68 31.66
C LYS A 64 19.63 6.06 31.47
N ASP A 65 20.55 5.25 32.00
CA ASP A 65 21.99 5.50 31.86
C ASP A 65 22.41 5.41 30.39
N LEU A 66 21.97 4.37 29.68
CA LEU A 66 22.24 4.23 28.25
C LEU A 66 21.61 5.37 27.43
N MET A 67 20.40 5.79 27.75
CA MET A 67 19.76 6.93 27.07
C MET A 67 20.58 8.22 27.26
N ASN A 68 21.16 8.45 28.42
CA ASN A 68 22.00 9.61 28.69
C ASN A 68 23.34 9.54 27.94
N ILE A 69 24.01 8.38 27.96
CA ILE A 69 25.32 8.19 27.30
C ILE A 69 25.21 8.37 25.78
N TYR A 70 24.15 7.82 25.18
CA TYR A 70 23.99 7.75 23.72
C TYR A 70 23.00 8.76 23.14
N TYR A 71 22.49 9.70 23.97
CA TYR A 71 21.43 10.64 23.58
C TYR A 71 20.24 9.92 22.91
N GLY A 72 19.78 8.85 23.57
CA GLY A 72 18.85 7.85 23.03
C GLY A 72 17.38 8.27 22.98
N GLU A 73 17.04 9.49 23.39
CA GLU A 73 15.66 9.99 23.34
C GLU A 73 15.12 9.96 21.90
N ASP A 74 13.89 9.46 21.75
CA ASP A 74 13.22 9.22 20.46
C ASP A 74 14.00 8.34 19.47
N ARG A 75 14.82 7.42 19.99
CA ARG A 75 15.60 6.47 19.19
C ARG A 75 15.51 5.04 19.73
N VAL A 76 15.99 4.09 18.94
CA VAL A 76 16.17 2.69 19.35
C VAL A 76 17.66 2.45 19.56
N LEU A 77 18.04 2.02 20.77
CA LEU A 77 19.42 1.62 21.05
C LEU A 77 19.61 0.17 20.63
N ILE A 78 20.66 -0.13 19.87
CA ILE A 78 20.94 -1.47 19.36
C ILE A 78 22.37 -1.86 19.76
N GLY A 79 22.53 -2.98 20.45
CA GLY A 79 23.82 -3.53 20.82
C GLY A 79 23.77 -5.04 20.97
N LYS A 80 24.90 -5.62 21.38
CA LYS A 80 25.00 -7.06 21.58
C LYS A 80 23.96 -7.55 22.59
N SER A 81 23.13 -8.50 22.16
CA SER A 81 22.07 -9.14 22.95
C SER A 81 21.04 -8.17 23.56
N CYS A 82 20.95 -6.93 23.07
CA CYS A 82 19.96 -5.97 23.56
C CYS A 82 19.51 -4.98 22.48
N ILE A 83 18.19 -4.78 22.40
CA ILE A 83 17.58 -3.72 21.59
C ILE A 83 16.56 -3.00 22.46
N ILE A 84 16.74 -1.69 22.64
CA ILE A 84 15.99 -0.88 23.60
C ILE A 84 15.22 0.19 22.85
N ASN A 85 13.89 0.05 22.79
CA ASN A 85 13.03 1.05 22.21
C ASN A 85 12.86 2.24 23.18
N CYS A 86 13.42 3.40 22.83
CA CYS A 86 13.34 4.64 23.60
C CYS A 86 12.42 5.69 22.94
N LEU A 87 11.63 5.29 21.94
CA LEU A 87 10.56 6.12 21.40
C LEU A 87 9.44 6.32 22.44
N LYS A 88 8.67 7.39 22.27
CA LYS A 88 7.49 7.68 23.11
C LYS A 88 6.53 6.48 23.16
N TYR A 89 6.36 5.92 24.35
CA TYR A 89 5.51 4.75 24.58
C TYR A 89 4.10 4.95 24.03
N GLY A 90 3.57 3.94 23.34
CA GLY A 90 2.22 3.95 22.79
C GLY A 90 2.05 4.74 21.48
N SER A 91 3.06 5.49 21.02
CA SER A 91 3.01 6.16 19.72
C SER A 91 2.93 5.15 18.56
N HIS A 92 2.51 5.63 17.39
CA HIS A 92 2.46 4.81 16.18
C HIS A 92 3.87 4.31 15.81
N GLU A 93 4.87 5.17 15.93
CA GLU A 93 6.28 4.88 15.69
C GLU A 93 6.80 3.82 16.66
N TRP A 94 6.44 3.90 17.95
CA TRP A 94 6.83 2.93 18.96
C TRP A 94 6.28 1.54 18.65
N LYS A 95 5.00 1.45 18.28
CA LYS A 95 4.35 0.17 17.91
C LYS A 95 4.99 -0.42 16.65
N LYS A 96 5.23 0.39 15.62
CA LYS A 96 5.90 -0.02 14.38
C LYS A 96 7.34 -0.49 14.64
N ALA A 97 8.08 0.21 15.49
CA ALA A 97 9.44 -0.14 15.87
C ALA A 97 9.47 -1.49 16.61
N ASN A 98 8.59 -1.72 17.59
CA ASN A 98 8.56 -2.99 18.33
C ASN A 98 8.33 -4.22 17.45
N GLN A 99 7.37 -4.16 16.52
CA GLN A 99 7.16 -5.25 15.56
C GLN A 99 8.43 -5.55 14.76
N THR A 100 9.17 -4.50 14.40
CA THR A 100 10.44 -4.65 13.69
C THR A 100 11.54 -5.20 14.60
N ILE A 101 11.61 -4.78 15.85
CA ILE A 101 12.58 -5.23 16.86
C ILE A 101 12.41 -6.72 17.16
N GLU A 102 11.20 -7.19 17.41
CA GLU A 102 10.90 -8.62 17.64
C GLU A 102 11.41 -9.47 16.47
N SER A 103 11.12 -9.00 15.24
CA SER A 103 11.58 -9.63 14.01
C SER A 103 13.11 -9.61 13.89
N ILE A 104 13.80 -8.57 14.35
CA ILE A 104 15.27 -8.50 14.36
C ILE A 104 15.86 -9.48 15.38
N ILE A 105 15.30 -9.54 16.59
CA ILE A 105 15.75 -10.42 17.67
C ILE A 105 15.61 -11.88 17.26
N GLU A 106 14.47 -12.28 16.68
CA GLU A 106 14.26 -13.63 16.18
C GLU A 106 15.33 -14.02 15.14
N LEU A 107 15.59 -13.13 14.18
CA LEU A 107 16.64 -13.36 13.18
C LEU A 107 18.03 -13.42 13.80
N GLY A 108 18.32 -12.55 14.77
CA GLY A 108 19.60 -12.51 15.47
C GLY A 108 19.87 -13.79 16.27
N ASN A 109 18.87 -14.30 16.98
CA ASN A 109 18.95 -15.58 17.68
C ASN A 109 19.24 -16.73 16.71
N ASN A 110 18.63 -16.72 15.52
CA ASN A 110 18.93 -17.71 14.47
C ASN A 110 20.37 -17.59 13.96
N ILE A 111 20.87 -16.37 13.74
CA ILE A 111 22.26 -16.11 13.32
C ILE A 111 23.27 -16.59 14.38
N SER A 112 22.94 -16.51 15.67
CA SER A 112 23.82 -16.98 16.74
C SER A 112 24.02 -18.51 16.75
N VAL A 113 23.11 -19.26 16.10
CA VAL A 113 23.14 -20.74 16.07
C VAL A 113 23.47 -21.28 14.67
N SER A 114 23.17 -20.52 13.63
CA SER A 114 23.34 -20.90 12.22
C SER A 114 23.96 -19.77 11.41
N GLU A 115 24.77 -20.11 10.41
CA GLU A 115 25.34 -19.15 9.49
C GLU A 115 24.25 -18.37 8.73
N LEU A 116 24.51 -17.09 8.47
CA LEU A 116 23.64 -16.22 7.72
C LEU A 116 23.67 -16.59 6.22
N ILE A 117 22.60 -17.21 5.73
CA ILE A 117 22.48 -17.65 4.33
C ILE A 117 22.58 -16.47 3.33
N GLN A 118 22.06 -15.30 3.69
CA GLN A 118 22.06 -14.11 2.83
C GLN A 118 22.68 -12.92 3.55
N VAL A 119 23.90 -12.54 3.16
CA VAL A 119 24.60 -11.38 3.74
C VAL A 119 24.00 -10.04 3.29
N PRO A 120 24.00 -8.99 4.13
CA PRO A 120 23.52 -7.66 3.73
C PRO A 120 24.37 -7.10 2.58
N THR A 121 23.77 -6.25 1.75
CA THR A 121 24.48 -5.58 0.66
C THR A 121 24.78 -4.14 1.04
N ILE A 122 26.03 -3.71 0.85
CA ILE A 122 26.52 -2.37 1.18
C ILE A 122 27.26 -1.76 -0.02
N TYR A 123 27.48 -0.44 0.03
CA TYR A 123 28.37 0.28 -0.87
C TYR A 123 29.26 1.26 -0.08
N PRO A 124 30.46 1.58 -0.58
CA PRO A 124 31.37 2.48 0.10
C PRO A 124 30.84 3.91 0.11
N LEU A 125 31.11 4.60 1.22
CA LEU A 125 31.01 6.04 1.39
C LEU A 125 32.41 6.65 1.44
N GLU A 126 32.47 7.97 1.54
CA GLU A 126 33.69 8.67 1.93
C GLU A 126 34.14 8.22 3.34
N ASP A 127 35.45 8.31 3.63
CA ASP A 127 36.07 7.96 4.92
C ASP A 127 36.09 6.47 5.32
N GLY A 128 36.04 5.56 4.34
CA GLY A 128 36.15 4.11 4.62
C GLY A 128 34.94 3.53 5.36
N LYS A 129 33.82 4.27 5.38
CA LYS A 129 32.52 3.80 5.86
C LYS A 129 31.73 3.17 4.73
N TYR A 130 30.69 2.43 5.08
CA TYR A 130 29.78 1.82 4.14
C TYR A 130 28.34 2.13 4.51
N GLN A 131 27.46 2.19 3.52
CA GLN A 131 26.02 2.30 3.75
C GLN A 131 25.29 1.03 3.33
N VAL A 132 24.33 0.60 4.16
CA VAL A 132 23.44 -0.50 3.83
C VAL A 132 22.54 -0.12 2.65
N LEU A 133 22.71 -0.82 1.55
CA LEU A 133 21.79 -0.77 0.41
C LEU A 133 20.56 -1.61 0.71
N THR A 134 20.78 -2.87 1.11
CA THR A 134 19.72 -3.85 1.37
C THR A 134 20.08 -4.72 2.56
N GLY A 135 19.05 -5.33 3.17
CA GLY A 135 19.26 -6.22 4.30
C GLY A 135 19.39 -5.49 5.65
N HIS A 136 18.77 -4.32 5.83
CA HIS A 136 18.75 -3.58 7.11
C HIS A 136 18.39 -4.45 8.32
N ARG A 137 17.34 -5.29 8.22
CA ARG A 137 16.96 -6.22 9.29
C ARG A 137 18.10 -7.21 9.61
N ARG A 138 18.79 -7.72 8.59
CA ARG A 138 19.93 -8.63 8.75
C ARG A 138 21.13 -7.92 9.38
N PHE A 139 21.40 -6.68 8.95
CA PHE A 139 22.44 -5.85 9.57
C PHE A 139 22.18 -5.60 11.06
N PHE A 140 20.96 -5.18 11.44
CA PHE A 140 20.62 -5.00 12.85
C PHE A 140 20.69 -6.31 13.64
N ALA A 141 20.30 -7.43 13.02
CA ALA A 141 20.40 -8.76 13.63
C ALA A 141 21.86 -9.19 13.84
N LEU A 142 22.77 -8.85 12.93
CA LEU A 142 24.21 -9.08 13.11
C LEU A 142 24.77 -8.27 14.29
N VAL A 143 24.40 -6.99 14.42
CA VAL A 143 24.81 -6.17 15.57
C VAL A 143 24.28 -6.76 16.88
N TYR A 144 23.02 -7.19 16.89
CA TYR A 144 22.43 -7.86 18.06
C TYR A 144 23.14 -9.18 18.40
N ALA A 145 23.42 -10.03 17.40
CA ALA A 145 24.00 -11.35 17.63
C ALA A 145 25.48 -11.27 18.05
N ASN A 146 26.28 -10.47 17.33
CA ASN A 146 27.74 -10.53 17.43
C ASN A 146 28.33 -9.35 18.21
N GLY A 147 27.65 -8.20 18.22
CA GLY A 147 28.14 -6.94 18.77
C GLY A 147 28.72 -6.00 17.70
N LEU A 148 28.73 -4.70 17.98
CA LEU A 148 29.14 -3.64 17.05
C LEU A 148 30.63 -3.74 16.69
N GLY A 149 31.48 -4.21 17.60
CA GLY A 149 32.91 -4.39 17.37
C GLY A 149 33.27 -5.62 16.54
N SER A 150 32.29 -6.44 16.18
CA SER A 150 32.51 -7.63 15.36
C SER A 150 32.62 -7.32 13.87
N SER A 151 33.20 -8.24 13.10
CA SER A 151 33.15 -8.22 11.64
C SER A 151 32.16 -9.28 11.12
N SER A 152 31.57 -9.00 9.95
CA SER A 152 30.67 -9.92 9.26
C SER A 152 30.92 -9.85 7.77
N GLN A 153 30.56 -10.92 7.06
CA GLN A 153 30.57 -10.91 5.61
C GLN A 153 29.44 -10.03 5.06
N PHE A 154 29.75 -9.25 4.02
CA PHE A 154 28.83 -8.41 3.26
C PHE A 154 29.04 -8.61 1.77
N LYS A 155 27.99 -8.38 0.99
CA LYS A 155 28.11 -8.12 -0.44
C LYS A 155 28.41 -6.64 -0.64
N ILE A 156 29.55 -6.30 -1.21
CA ILE A 156 30.00 -4.92 -1.37
C ILE A 156 30.01 -4.57 -2.84
N TYR A 157 29.28 -3.53 -3.22
CA TYR A 157 29.44 -2.90 -4.52
C TYR A 157 30.71 -2.06 -4.55
N ASP A 158 31.43 -2.08 -5.66
CA ASP A 158 32.67 -1.29 -5.81
C ASP A 158 32.42 0.22 -5.65
N ASN A 159 31.23 0.69 -6.06
CA ASN A 159 30.78 2.07 -5.93
C ASN A 159 29.28 2.12 -5.62
N LYS A 160 28.78 3.28 -5.15
CA LYS A 160 27.34 3.50 -4.95
C LYS A 160 26.57 3.19 -6.24
N PRO A 161 25.58 2.28 -6.22
CA PRO A 161 24.76 2.01 -7.40
C PRO A 161 24.03 3.26 -7.89
N LEU A 162 24.01 3.48 -9.20
CA LEU A 162 23.30 4.62 -9.79
C LEU A 162 21.79 4.60 -9.49
N LEU A 163 21.15 3.42 -9.64
CA LEU A 163 19.74 3.21 -9.39
C LEU A 163 19.55 2.38 -8.11
N THR A 164 19.76 3.02 -6.96
CA THR A 164 19.72 2.39 -5.63
C THR A 164 18.36 1.77 -5.31
N LYS A 165 17.24 2.45 -5.60
CA LYS A 165 15.88 1.97 -5.31
C LYS A 165 15.50 0.80 -6.22
N VAL A 166 15.95 0.82 -7.47
CA VAL A 166 15.83 -0.34 -8.38
C VAL A 166 16.59 -1.54 -7.83
N LYS A 167 17.83 -1.39 -7.37
CA LYS A 167 18.59 -2.50 -6.74
C LYS A 167 17.92 -3.00 -5.47
N GLN A 168 17.43 -2.09 -4.62
CA GLN A 168 16.66 -2.44 -3.42
C GLN A 168 15.40 -3.23 -3.78
N PHE A 169 14.69 -2.86 -4.84
CA PHE A 169 13.52 -3.57 -5.30
C PHE A 169 13.90 -4.95 -5.85
N GLN A 170 14.91 -5.06 -6.72
CA GLN A 170 15.38 -6.32 -7.29
C GLN A 170 15.67 -7.37 -6.20
N GLU A 171 16.39 -6.99 -5.15
CA GLU A 171 16.76 -7.94 -4.07
C GLU A 171 15.55 -8.36 -3.23
N ASN A 172 14.53 -7.51 -3.10
CA ASN A 172 13.34 -7.78 -2.30
C ASN A 172 12.16 -8.33 -3.11
N ALA A 173 12.20 -8.28 -4.44
CA ALA A 173 11.06 -8.61 -5.31
C ALA A 173 10.63 -10.08 -5.20
N SER A 174 11.58 -11.00 -4.96
CA SER A 174 11.32 -12.43 -4.79
C SER A 174 10.93 -12.83 -3.36
N ARG A 175 10.95 -11.89 -2.41
CA ARG A 175 10.69 -12.21 -0.99
C ARG A 175 9.22 -12.39 -0.71
N GLU A 176 8.86 -13.59 -0.27
CA GLU A 176 7.49 -13.91 0.15
C GLU A 176 7.10 -13.14 1.43
N ASP A 177 8.05 -12.96 2.36
CA ASP A 177 7.86 -12.34 3.68
C ASP A 177 7.72 -10.81 3.68
N LEU A 178 7.88 -10.13 2.53
CA LEU A 178 7.67 -8.68 2.45
C LEU A 178 6.15 -8.38 2.49
N PRO A 179 5.65 -7.55 3.43
CA PRO A 179 4.26 -7.15 3.48
C PRO A 179 3.79 -6.52 2.17
N GLN A 180 2.52 -6.69 1.83
CA GLN A 180 1.93 -6.21 0.58
C GLN A 180 2.11 -4.70 0.37
N TYR A 181 1.82 -3.88 1.38
CA TYR A 181 2.08 -2.44 1.32
C TYR A 181 3.57 -2.14 1.01
N GLY A 182 4.49 -2.83 1.69
CA GLY A 182 5.92 -2.69 1.48
C GLY A 182 6.36 -3.06 0.06
N LYS A 183 5.76 -4.11 -0.54
CA LYS A 183 5.99 -4.49 -1.94
C LYS A 183 5.57 -3.38 -2.91
N LEU A 184 4.39 -2.81 -2.73
CA LEU A 184 3.88 -1.74 -3.59
C LEU A 184 4.68 -0.43 -3.43
N GLN A 185 5.04 -0.06 -2.20
CA GLN A 185 5.85 1.12 -1.92
C GLN A 185 7.25 1.01 -2.54
N ALA A 186 7.89 -0.16 -2.42
CA ALA A 186 9.20 -0.41 -3.02
C ALA A 186 9.14 -0.33 -4.56
N PHE A 187 8.07 -0.85 -5.17
CA PHE A 187 7.85 -0.72 -6.61
C PHE A 187 7.71 0.75 -7.03
N LEU A 188 6.90 1.54 -6.32
CA LEU A 188 6.72 2.96 -6.61
C LEU A 188 8.04 3.74 -6.51
N SER A 189 8.81 3.52 -5.45
CA SER A 189 10.12 4.16 -5.29
C SER A 189 11.10 3.80 -6.40
N ALA A 190 11.12 2.54 -6.85
CA ALA A 190 11.94 2.11 -7.97
C ALA A 190 11.45 2.71 -9.31
N MET A 191 10.14 2.81 -9.52
CA MET A 191 9.56 3.45 -10.72
C MET A 191 9.88 4.94 -10.78
N MET A 192 9.80 5.67 -9.66
CA MET A 192 10.22 7.07 -9.59
C MET A 192 11.68 7.26 -9.98
N GLU A 193 12.56 6.38 -9.53
CA GLU A 193 13.98 6.42 -9.88
C GLU A 193 14.20 6.14 -11.39
N ILE A 194 13.44 5.20 -11.97
CA ILE A 194 13.42 4.94 -13.42
C ILE A 194 12.87 6.13 -14.20
N ASP A 195 11.86 6.83 -13.70
CA ASP A 195 11.30 8.01 -14.35
C ASP A 195 12.31 9.18 -14.35
N SER A 196 13.00 9.40 -13.24
CA SER A 196 14.12 10.36 -13.16
C SER A 196 15.22 10.00 -14.16
N PHE A 197 15.57 8.71 -14.25
CA PHE A 197 16.53 8.20 -15.22
C PHE A 197 16.08 8.42 -16.67
N ASN A 198 14.81 8.15 -16.99
CA ASN A 198 14.23 8.40 -18.31
C ASN A 198 14.22 9.88 -18.68
N ASN A 199 13.95 10.76 -17.72
CA ASN A 199 14.01 12.21 -17.93
C ASN A 199 15.45 12.68 -18.20
N ALA A 200 16.44 12.13 -17.51
CA ALA A 200 17.85 12.41 -17.78
C ALA A 200 18.27 11.94 -19.18
N ARG A 201 17.85 10.74 -19.59
CA ARG A 201 18.07 10.22 -20.96
C ARG A 201 17.53 11.14 -22.04
N LEU A 202 16.30 11.65 -21.86
CA LEU A 202 15.71 12.57 -22.82
C LEU A 202 16.50 13.88 -22.94
N LYS A 203 17.05 14.40 -21.83
CA LYS A 203 17.87 15.63 -21.84
C LYS A 203 19.14 15.51 -22.68
N ILE A 204 19.68 14.29 -22.83
CA ILE A 204 20.87 14.00 -23.64
C ILE A 204 20.52 13.38 -25.01
N GLY A 205 19.25 13.47 -25.45
CA GLY A 205 18.80 12.99 -26.75
C GLY A 205 18.57 11.48 -26.86
N MET A 206 18.64 10.72 -25.76
CA MET A 206 18.34 9.29 -25.74
C MET A 206 16.84 9.02 -25.56
N LYS A 207 16.37 7.86 -26.06
CA LYS A 207 14.98 7.40 -25.86
C LYS A 207 14.74 6.89 -24.43
N LYS A 208 13.51 7.03 -23.94
CA LYS A 208 13.04 6.39 -22.70
C LYS A 208 13.16 4.87 -22.81
N LEU A 209 13.33 4.22 -21.67
CA LEU A 209 13.22 2.76 -21.56
C LEU A 209 11.81 2.32 -21.97
N THR A 210 11.73 1.23 -22.71
CA THR A 210 10.50 0.53 -23.02
C THR A 210 9.95 -0.18 -21.77
N VAL A 211 8.69 -0.61 -21.82
CA VAL A 211 8.06 -1.39 -20.74
C VAL A 211 8.86 -2.68 -20.47
N LYS A 212 9.32 -3.36 -21.51
CA LYS A 212 10.12 -4.59 -21.41
C LYS A 212 11.47 -4.33 -20.73
N GLU A 213 12.16 -3.26 -21.12
CA GLU A 213 13.43 -2.87 -20.49
C GLU A 213 13.23 -2.45 -19.04
N THR A 214 12.13 -1.76 -18.73
CA THR A 214 11.77 -1.37 -17.37
C THR A 214 11.55 -2.59 -16.47
N ALA A 215 10.73 -3.55 -16.92
CA ALA A 215 10.49 -4.79 -16.18
C ALA A 215 11.78 -5.60 -15.96
N SER A 216 12.63 -5.69 -17.00
CA SER A 216 13.95 -6.33 -16.92
C SER A 216 14.87 -5.63 -15.91
N ASN A 217 14.91 -4.28 -15.93
CA ASN A 217 15.66 -3.48 -14.96
C ASN A 217 15.12 -3.64 -13.54
N LEU A 218 13.83 -3.90 -13.35
CA LEU A 218 13.26 -4.20 -12.02
C LEU A 218 13.49 -5.64 -11.57
N GLY A 219 14.03 -6.52 -12.44
CA GLY A 219 14.29 -7.93 -12.13
C GLY A 219 13.01 -8.76 -11.96
N ILE A 220 11.90 -8.36 -12.62
CA ILE A 220 10.60 -9.05 -12.50
C ILE A 220 10.04 -9.43 -13.87
N SER A 221 9.15 -10.43 -13.88
CA SER A 221 8.44 -10.82 -15.10
C SER A 221 7.48 -9.73 -15.58
N MET A 222 7.16 -9.74 -16.88
CA MET A 222 6.16 -8.81 -17.46
C MET A 222 4.80 -8.91 -16.77
N GLY A 223 4.37 -10.12 -16.38
CA GLY A 223 3.12 -10.31 -15.65
C GLY A 223 3.15 -9.72 -14.24
N ALA A 224 4.28 -9.85 -13.52
CA ALA A 224 4.47 -9.21 -12.23
C ALA A 224 4.49 -7.68 -12.36
N PHE A 225 5.18 -7.16 -13.37
CA PHE A 225 5.22 -5.73 -13.67
C PHE A 225 3.80 -5.19 -13.94
N ASP A 226 3.00 -5.85 -14.76
CA ASP A 226 1.61 -5.45 -15.02
C ASP A 226 0.76 -5.45 -13.73
N ASN A 227 0.90 -6.47 -12.88
CA ASN A 227 0.22 -6.51 -11.58
C ASN A 227 0.55 -5.29 -10.72
N TYR A 228 1.84 -5.01 -10.53
CA TYR A 228 2.29 -3.87 -9.73
C TYR A 228 1.83 -2.55 -10.33
N ASN A 229 1.94 -2.40 -11.66
CA ASN A 229 1.52 -1.19 -12.35
C ASN A 229 0.02 -0.95 -12.16
N VAL A 230 -0.83 -1.96 -12.31
CA VAL A 230 -2.28 -1.83 -12.05
C VAL A 230 -2.56 -1.43 -10.59
N LEU A 231 -1.94 -2.12 -9.62
CA LEU A 231 -2.18 -1.90 -8.20
C LEU A 231 -1.69 -0.54 -7.68
N THR A 232 -0.78 0.12 -8.42
CA THR A 232 -0.20 1.40 -8.02
C THR A 232 -0.73 2.60 -8.81
N ARG A 233 -1.66 2.38 -9.76
CA ARG A 233 -2.34 3.47 -10.51
C ARG A 233 -3.12 4.43 -9.63
N TYR A 234 -3.71 3.92 -8.55
CA TYR A 234 -4.64 4.65 -7.68
C TYR A 234 -4.12 4.68 -6.24
N PRO A 235 -3.89 5.87 -5.66
CA PRO A 235 -3.36 6.00 -4.29
C PRO A 235 -4.18 5.25 -3.23
N CYS A 236 -5.51 5.15 -3.41
CA CYS A 236 -6.38 4.48 -2.44
C CYS A 236 -6.04 3.00 -2.20
N VAL A 237 -5.46 2.32 -3.20
CA VAL A 237 -5.05 0.91 -3.07
C VAL A 237 -3.89 0.80 -2.10
N LEU A 238 -2.92 1.70 -2.22
CA LEU A 238 -1.75 1.77 -1.34
C LEU A 238 -2.17 2.11 0.09
N GLU A 239 -3.04 3.11 0.25
CA GLU A 239 -3.63 3.51 1.54
C GLU A 239 -4.38 2.35 2.22
N ALA A 240 -5.13 1.56 1.44
CA ALA A 240 -5.87 0.41 1.97
C ALA A 240 -4.93 -0.67 2.52
N PHE A 241 -3.86 -1.02 1.79
CA PHE A 241 -2.86 -1.97 2.30
C PHE A 241 -2.07 -1.41 3.49
N GLN A 242 -1.77 -0.11 3.49
CA GLN A 242 -1.15 0.56 4.64
C GLN A 242 -2.04 0.46 5.88
N SER A 243 -3.36 0.56 5.70
CA SER A 243 -4.37 0.47 6.76
C SER A 243 -4.70 -0.97 7.19
N GLY A 244 -3.98 -1.97 6.66
CA GLY A 244 -4.14 -3.37 7.07
C GLY A 244 -5.10 -4.20 6.21
N LEU A 245 -5.40 -3.81 4.97
CA LEU A 245 -6.16 -4.65 4.04
C LEU A 245 -5.48 -6.01 3.86
N SER A 246 -6.21 -7.10 4.11
CA SER A 246 -5.71 -8.48 4.06
C SER A 246 -5.99 -9.22 2.75
N LEU A 247 -6.61 -8.55 1.77
CA LEU A 247 -6.94 -9.15 0.47
C LEU A 247 -5.67 -9.44 -0.35
N SER A 248 -5.70 -10.51 -1.16
CA SER A 248 -4.59 -10.79 -2.08
C SER A 248 -4.50 -9.75 -3.20
N PHE A 249 -3.29 -9.52 -3.71
CA PHE A 249 -3.05 -8.65 -4.88
C PHE A 249 -3.91 -9.01 -6.08
N VAL A 250 -4.15 -10.29 -6.33
CA VAL A 250 -5.02 -10.75 -7.42
C VAL A 250 -6.46 -10.28 -7.23
N LYS A 251 -7.00 -10.37 -6.01
CA LYS A 251 -8.37 -9.91 -5.72
C LYS A 251 -8.49 -8.40 -5.89
N VAL A 252 -7.54 -7.63 -5.35
CA VAL A 252 -7.56 -6.17 -5.47
C VAL A 252 -7.35 -5.72 -6.91
N LYS A 253 -6.47 -6.38 -7.68
CA LYS A 253 -6.29 -6.13 -9.11
C LYS A 253 -7.61 -6.29 -9.87
N LYS A 254 -8.36 -7.36 -9.60
CA LYS A 254 -9.68 -7.58 -10.22
C LYS A 254 -10.65 -6.44 -9.90
N VAL A 255 -10.68 -5.97 -8.64
CA VAL A 255 -11.50 -4.81 -8.25
C VAL A 255 -11.13 -3.58 -9.07
N VAL A 256 -9.84 -3.21 -9.12
CA VAL A 256 -9.36 -2.05 -9.89
C VAL A 256 -9.79 -2.14 -11.35
N LEU A 257 -9.54 -3.28 -12.00
CA LEU A 257 -9.88 -3.47 -13.42
C LEU A 257 -11.39 -3.48 -13.66
N SER A 258 -12.18 -4.04 -12.75
CA SER A 258 -13.64 -4.05 -12.87
C SER A 258 -14.23 -2.65 -12.79
N VAL A 259 -13.76 -1.82 -11.85
CA VAL A 259 -14.21 -0.42 -11.72
C VAL A 259 -13.77 0.40 -12.93
N GLU A 260 -12.54 0.22 -13.42
CA GLU A 260 -12.09 0.88 -14.65
C GLU A 260 -12.96 0.50 -15.85
N ALA A 261 -13.30 -0.78 -16.01
CA ALA A 261 -14.13 -1.26 -17.11
C ALA A 261 -15.58 -0.72 -17.03
N GLU A 262 -16.18 -0.74 -15.85
CA GLU A 262 -17.52 -0.21 -15.61
C GLU A 262 -17.58 1.30 -15.88
N TYR A 263 -16.60 2.06 -15.38
CA TYR A 263 -16.51 3.50 -15.62
C TYR A 263 -16.35 3.82 -17.11
N ARG A 264 -15.50 3.08 -17.83
CA ARG A 264 -15.32 3.24 -19.28
C ARG A 264 -16.61 2.96 -20.04
N SER A 265 -17.35 1.92 -19.67
CA SER A 265 -18.63 1.57 -20.30
C SER A 265 -19.71 2.60 -20.02
N LYS A 266 -19.75 3.15 -18.80
CA LYS A 266 -20.78 4.12 -18.37
C LYS A 266 -20.59 5.49 -19.01
N HIS A 267 -19.35 5.89 -19.25
CA HIS A 267 -19.01 7.20 -19.80
C HIS A 267 -18.57 7.17 -21.27
N ASP A 268 -18.61 6.00 -21.91
CA ASP A 268 -18.17 5.75 -23.29
C ASP A 268 -16.79 6.34 -23.62
N LYS A 269 -15.79 5.99 -22.79
CA LYS A 269 -14.42 6.52 -22.91
C LYS A 269 -13.39 5.43 -23.10
N SER A 270 -12.55 5.58 -24.13
CA SER A 270 -11.37 4.74 -24.35
C SER A 270 -10.13 5.21 -23.59
N VAL A 271 -10.07 6.50 -23.22
CA VAL A 271 -8.94 7.10 -22.49
C VAL A 271 -9.45 7.84 -21.26
N LEU A 272 -8.82 7.60 -20.11
CA LEU A 272 -9.19 8.18 -18.82
C LEU A 272 -8.31 9.40 -18.52
N ASN A 273 -8.93 10.55 -18.25
CA ASN A 273 -8.22 11.76 -17.84
C ASN A 273 -8.01 11.81 -16.31
N ILE A 274 -7.44 12.91 -15.81
CA ILE A 274 -7.14 13.09 -14.37
C ILE A 274 -8.42 13.10 -13.53
N THR A 275 -9.49 13.74 -14.02
CA THR A 275 -10.79 13.80 -13.31
C THR A 275 -11.44 12.42 -13.24
N ASP A 276 -11.40 11.67 -14.34
CA ASP A 276 -11.90 10.29 -14.39
C ASP A 276 -11.16 9.42 -13.37
N LYS A 277 -9.83 9.52 -13.32
CA LYS A 277 -9.00 8.78 -12.36
C LYS A 277 -9.32 9.13 -10.91
N LYS A 278 -9.67 10.39 -10.61
CA LYS A 278 -10.09 10.80 -9.25
C LYS A 278 -11.41 10.14 -8.85
N GLN A 279 -12.39 10.06 -9.75
CA GLN A 279 -13.67 9.41 -9.48
C GLN A 279 -13.50 7.90 -9.29
N ILE A 280 -12.76 7.25 -10.19
CA ILE A 280 -12.42 5.81 -10.07
C ILE A 280 -11.69 5.53 -8.74
N ASN A 281 -10.74 6.39 -8.35
CA ASN A 281 -10.04 6.25 -7.06
C ASN A 281 -11.01 6.31 -5.86
N GLN A 282 -12.06 7.14 -5.92
CA GLN A 282 -13.06 7.21 -4.86
C GLN A 282 -13.94 5.95 -4.83
N GLU A 283 -14.38 5.46 -5.98
CA GLU A 283 -15.18 4.23 -6.09
C GLU A 283 -14.40 3.00 -5.59
N ILE A 284 -13.14 2.84 -6.00
CA ILE A 284 -12.25 1.79 -5.48
C ILE A 284 -12.10 1.92 -3.96
N LYS A 285 -11.88 3.12 -3.44
CA LYS A 285 -11.75 3.36 -1.99
C LYS A 285 -13.00 2.92 -1.22
N GLN A 286 -14.19 3.18 -1.75
CA GLN A 286 -15.44 2.75 -1.13
C GLN A 286 -15.56 1.22 -1.10
N LEU A 287 -15.26 0.55 -2.22
CA LEU A 287 -15.30 -0.91 -2.31
C LEU A 287 -14.29 -1.58 -1.37
N LEU A 288 -13.05 -1.07 -1.32
CA LEU A 288 -11.99 -1.63 -0.47
C LEU A 288 -12.20 -1.35 1.02
N SER A 289 -12.91 -0.27 1.38
CA SER A 289 -13.24 0.05 2.78
C SER A 289 -14.49 -0.66 3.30
N GLY A 290 -15.15 -1.48 2.47
CA GLY A 290 -16.37 -2.20 2.85
C GLY A 290 -17.59 -1.31 3.07
N LYS A 291 -17.49 0.00 2.80
CA LYS A 291 -18.63 0.91 2.79
C LYS A 291 -19.40 0.68 1.49
N LYS A 292 -20.43 -0.17 1.56
CA LYS A 292 -21.43 -0.28 0.49
C LYS A 292 -21.93 1.12 0.17
N THR A 293 -21.82 1.52 -1.09
CA THR A 293 -22.48 2.72 -1.60
C THR A 293 -23.94 2.64 -1.16
N PRO A 294 -24.53 3.69 -0.56
CA PRO A 294 -25.97 3.74 -0.44
C PRO A 294 -26.49 3.81 -1.87
N THR A 295 -26.84 2.67 -2.45
CA THR A 295 -27.69 2.63 -3.62
C THR A 295 -28.91 3.43 -3.21
N LYS A 296 -29.15 4.59 -3.85
CA LYS A 296 -30.44 5.27 -3.76
C LYS A 296 -31.48 4.19 -4.05
N ALA A 297 -32.22 3.77 -3.01
CA ALA A 297 -33.27 2.79 -3.19
C ALA A 297 -34.17 3.33 -4.30
N LYS A 298 -34.35 2.57 -5.38
CA LYS A 298 -35.32 2.94 -6.40
C LYS A 298 -36.65 3.17 -5.66
N LYS A 299 -37.26 4.35 -5.83
CA LYS A 299 -38.57 4.62 -5.25
C LYS A 299 -39.48 3.47 -5.71
N ALA A 300 -40.10 2.76 -4.78
CA ALA A 300 -41.04 1.69 -5.10
C ALA A 300 -42.45 2.28 -5.19
N PHE A 301 -43.26 1.79 -6.13
CA PHE A 301 -44.70 2.00 -6.08
C PHE A 301 -45.26 1.25 -4.88
N LYS A 302 -46.10 1.90 -4.09
CA LYS A 302 -46.66 1.40 -2.83
C LYS A 302 -48.17 1.41 -2.91
N PHE A 303 -48.77 0.31 -2.47
CA PHE A 303 -50.21 0.23 -2.23
C PHE A 303 -50.51 0.53 -0.77
N LYS A 304 -51.63 1.21 -0.51
CA LYS A 304 -52.21 1.30 0.84
C LYS A 304 -52.59 -0.12 1.30
N ALA A 305 -52.52 -0.39 2.60
CA ALA A 305 -52.88 -1.70 3.14
C ALA A 305 -54.37 -1.99 2.89
N ILE A 306 -54.65 -3.07 2.15
CA ILE A 306 -55.99 -3.56 1.83
C ILE A 306 -56.44 -4.47 2.96
N GLN A 307 -57.60 -4.20 3.54
CA GLN A 307 -58.16 -4.93 4.69
C GLN A 307 -59.27 -5.90 4.26
N SER A 308 -59.99 -5.60 3.16
CA SER A 308 -61.08 -6.44 2.66
C SER A 308 -60.63 -7.35 1.51
N ALA A 309 -60.93 -8.65 1.65
CA ALA A 309 -60.72 -9.63 0.58
C ALA A 309 -61.55 -9.30 -0.68
N ASN A 310 -62.70 -8.64 -0.51
CA ASN A 310 -63.55 -8.23 -1.64
C ASN A 310 -62.93 -7.05 -2.39
N THR A 311 -62.33 -6.09 -1.67
CA THR A 311 -61.56 -4.99 -2.26
C THR A 311 -60.37 -5.49 -3.07
N LEU A 312 -59.63 -6.46 -2.54
CA LEU A 312 -58.53 -7.08 -3.27
C LEU A 312 -59.01 -7.81 -4.53
N LYS A 313 -60.13 -8.54 -4.45
CA LYS A 313 -60.72 -9.22 -5.60
C LYS A 313 -61.10 -8.21 -6.68
N THR A 314 -61.85 -7.16 -6.34
CA THR A 314 -62.27 -6.12 -7.30
C THR A 314 -61.09 -5.41 -7.92
N LEU A 315 -60.03 -5.09 -7.15
CA LEU A 315 -58.81 -4.47 -7.68
C LEU A 315 -58.10 -5.34 -8.73
N LEU A 316 -58.18 -6.67 -8.60
CA LEU A 316 -57.51 -7.62 -9.49
C LEU A 316 -58.37 -8.06 -10.68
N THR A 317 -59.70 -7.98 -10.57
CA THR A 317 -60.62 -8.52 -11.58
C THR A 317 -61.43 -7.47 -12.33
N SER A 318 -61.35 -6.21 -11.93
CA SER A 318 -62.11 -5.11 -12.54
C SER A 318 -61.18 -4.02 -13.05
N ASP A 319 -61.59 -3.37 -14.14
CA ASP A 319 -60.86 -2.23 -14.67
C ASP A 319 -61.09 -1.00 -13.79
N VAL A 320 -60.11 -0.73 -12.92
CA VAL A 320 -60.17 0.39 -11.97
C VAL A 320 -60.06 1.76 -12.62
N THR A 321 -59.63 1.84 -13.88
CA THR A 321 -59.55 3.11 -14.62
C THR A 321 -60.93 3.61 -15.07
N THR A 322 -61.93 2.74 -15.04
CA THR A 322 -63.33 3.09 -15.39
C THR A 322 -64.16 3.57 -14.20
N LEU A 323 -63.56 3.59 -13.00
CA LEU A 323 -64.26 4.01 -11.78
C LEU A 323 -64.38 5.54 -11.73
N ASP A 324 -65.59 6.04 -11.52
CA ASP A 324 -65.85 7.48 -11.32
C ASP A 324 -65.50 7.89 -9.89
N ILE A 325 -64.20 8.09 -9.66
CA ILE A 325 -63.61 8.40 -8.34
C ILE A 325 -62.80 9.70 -8.35
N GLY A 326 -63.04 10.56 -9.34
CA GLY A 326 -62.38 11.87 -9.47
C GLY A 326 -60.89 11.79 -9.83
N ILE A 327 -60.43 10.66 -10.37
CA ILE A 327 -59.07 10.49 -10.89
C ILE A 327 -59.09 10.66 -12.40
N ASP A 328 -58.29 11.58 -12.92
CA ASP A 328 -58.09 11.78 -14.35
C ASP A 328 -57.00 10.84 -14.88
N TRP A 329 -57.41 9.63 -15.26
CA TRP A 329 -56.50 8.57 -15.69
C TRP A 329 -55.72 8.89 -16.96
N ASP A 330 -56.24 9.78 -17.82
CA ASP A 330 -55.63 10.14 -19.10
C ASP A 330 -54.43 11.08 -18.93
N ASN A 331 -54.35 11.80 -17.80
CA ASN A 331 -53.31 12.80 -17.52
C ASN A 331 -52.34 12.42 -16.38
N ILE A 332 -52.41 11.18 -15.87
CA ILE A 332 -51.43 10.72 -14.87
C ILE A 332 -50.06 10.49 -15.52
N ASP A 333 -49.04 11.15 -14.99
CA ASP A 333 -47.65 10.81 -15.28
C ASP A 333 -47.27 9.52 -14.54
N TRP A 334 -47.24 8.41 -15.28
CA TRP A 334 -46.87 7.09 -14.76
C TRP A 334 -45.40 6.97 -14.30
N GLN A 335 -44.56 7.97 -14.61
CA GLN A 335 -43.18 8.04 -14.09
C GLN A 335 -43.09 8.80 -12.76
N ASP A 336 -44.11 9.58 -12.40
CA ASP A 336 -44.22 10.21 -11.08
C ASP A 336 -44.79 9.23 -10.05
N HIS A 337 -43.92 8.76 -9.16
CA HIS A 337 -44.27 7.78 -8.15
C HIS A 337 -45.26 8.32 -7.12
N ASP A 338 -45.20 9.63 -6.84
CA ASP A 338 -46.07 10.24 -5.85
C ASP A 338 -47.48 10.42 -6.44
N ALA A 339 -47.59 10.79 -7.72
CA ALA A 339 -48.86 10.82 -8.46
C ALA A 339 -49.53 9.43 -8.54
N VAL A 340 -48.78 8.40 -8.95
CA VAL A 340 -49.31 7.03 -9.09
C VAL A 340 -49.70 6.43 -7.73
N ASN A 341 -48.88 6.62 -6.69
CA ASN A 341 -49.19 6.10 -5.35
C ASN A 341 -50.43 6.77 -4.76
N ASN A 342 -50.62 8.07 -4.98
CA ASN A 342 -51.81 8.79 -4.52
C ASN A 342 -53.07 8.31 -5.27
N ALA A 343 -52.99 8.14 -6.59
CA ALA A 343 -54.10 7.60 -7.38
C ALA A 343 -54.50 6.19 -6.89
N MET A 344 -53.53 5.31 -6.67
CA MET A 344 -53.78 3.96 -6.16
C MET A 344 -54.31 3.96 -4.71
N ALA A 345 -53.88 4.89 -3.85
CA ALA A 345 -54.42 5.03 -2.51
C ALA A 345 -55.91 5.42 -2.52
N THR A 346 -56.30 6.34 -3.41
CA THR A 346 -57.69 6.77 -3.61
C THR A 346 -58.57 5.62 -4.12
N VAL A 347 -58.08 4.82 -5.08
CA VAL A 347 -58.79 3.61 -5.55
C VAL A 347 -59.05 2.65 -4.40
N VAL A 348 -58.01 2.32 -3.61
CA VAL A 348 -58.14 1.38 -2.49
C VAL A 348 -59.13 1.91 -1.45
N GLU A 349 -59.07 3.21 -1.11
CA GLU A 349 -59.95 3.82 -0.13
C GLU A 349 -61.42 3.84 -0.58
N TYR A 350 -61.68 4.14 -1.85
CA TYR A 350 -63.01 4.07 -2.43
C TYR A 350 -63.59 2.64 -2.37
N LEU A 351 -62.79 1.65 -2.75
CA LEU A 351 -63.22 0.25 -2.75
C LEU A 351 -63.46 -0.30 -1.34
N GLU A 352 -62.62 0.07 -0.36
CA GLU A 352 -62.84 -0.30 1.05
C GLU A 352 -64.12 0.33 1.62
N THR A 353 -64.39 1.59 1.30
CA THR A 353 -65.62 2.28 1.74
C THR A 353 -66.86 1.58 1.15
N ARG A 354 -66.80 1.19 -0.13
CA ARG A 354 -67.89 0.48 -0.81
C ARG A 354 -68.08 -0.95 -0.30
N ALA A 355 -66.99 -1.66 0.01
CA ALA A 355 -67.06 -3.01 0.58
C ALA A 355 -67.67 -3.01 1.98
N THR A 356 -67.43 -1.95 2.77
CA THR A 356 -68.00 -1.79 4.12
C THR A 356 -69.51 -1.49 4.05
N SER A 357 -69.95 -0.66 3.11
CA SER A 357 -71.38 -0.34 2.89
C SER A 357 -72.23 -1.50 2.34
N GLN A 358 -71.60 -2.58 1.86
CA GLN A 358 -72.29 -3.80 1.41
C GLN A 358 -72.34 -4.90 2.49
N ALA A 359 -71.66 -4.69 3.63
CA ALA A 359 -71.61 -5.64 4.75
C ALA A 359 -72.54 -5.25 5.93
N THR A 360 -73.21 -4.10 5.84
CA THR A 360 -74.37 -3.68 6.64
C THR A 360 -75.63 -3.82 5.81
#